data_AF-A0A952K6N0-F1
#
_entry.id   AF-A0A952K6N0-F1
#
_cell.length_a   1.000
_cell.length_b   1.000
_cell.length_c   1.000
_cell.angle_alpha   90.00
_cell.angle_beta   90.00
_cell.angle_gamma   90.00
#
_symmetry.space_group_name_H-M   'P 1'
#
loop_
_entity.id
_entity.type
_entity.pdbx_description
1 polymer ?
#
loop_
_entity_poly.entity_id
_entity_poly.type
_entity_poly.pdbx_seq_one_letter_code
_entity_poly.pdbx_strand_id
1 'polypeptide(L)'
;MVGRLEREGLVTRFSDPEDGRVTLVHITASGRAQLSRLQTSVRDRVIELLKALSAEDQATLSLAMRVAAPLIGQLTQVAERNPHPSADRPSLIG
;
A
#
# COMPACT_ATOMS: atom_id res chain seq x y z
N MET A 1 -0.32 -14.10 2.53
CA MET A 1 -0.60 -12.95 1.63
C MET A 1 -0.17 -13.16 0.17
N VAL A 2 1.11 -13.45 -0.14
CA VAL A 2 1.61 -13.54 -1.53
C VAL A 2 0.87 -14.57 -2.40
N GLY A 3 0.56 -15.77 -1.88
CA GLY A 3 -0.15 -16.79 -2.66
C GLY A 3 -1.58 -16.42 -3.09
N ARG A 4 -2.22 -15.46 -2.41
CA ARG A 4 -3.50 -14.90 -2.86
C ARG A 4 -3.30 -14.00 -4.08
N LEU A 5 -2.31 -13.11 -4.00
CA LEU A 5 -1.97 -12.19 -5.09
C LEU A 5 -1.53 -12.95 -6.35
N GLU A 6 -0.85 -14.08 -6.17
CA GLU A 6 -0.46 -14.98 -7.27
C GLU A 6 -1.68 -15.65 -7.91
N ARG A 7 -2.62 -16.19 -7.10
CA ARG A 7 -3.88 -16.75 -7.62
C ARG A 7 -4.74 -15.72 -8.35
N GLU A 8 -4.71 -14.47 -7.91
CA GLU A 8 -5.39 -13.34 -8.58
C GLU A 8 -4.61 -12.82 -9.81
N GLY A 9 -3.44 -13.41 -10.12
CA GLY A 9 -2.61 -13.05 -11.28
C GLY A 9 -1.92 -11.69 -11.15
N LEU A 10 -1.81 -11.15 -9.94
CA LEU A 10 -1.26 -9.81 -9.66
C LEU A 10 0.25 -9.84 -9.42
N VAL A 11 0.77 -10.99 -9.02
CA VAL A 11 2.21 -11.26 -8.90
C VAL A 11 2.54 -12.63 -9.48
N THR A 12 3.80 -12.82 -9.86
CA THR A 12 4.35 -14.12 -10.26
C THR A 12 5.54 -14.45 -9.37
N ARG A 13 5.68 -15.71 -9.00
CA ARG A 13 6.81 -16.20 -8.20
C ARG A 13 7.76 -17.03 -9.07
N PHE A 14 9.05 -16.83 -8.84
CA PHE A 14 10.13 -17.61 -9.44
C PHE A 14 11.06 -18.10 -8.35
N SER A 15 11.57 -19.32 -8.50
CA SER A 15 12.72 -19.75 -7.68
C SER A 15 13.95 -18.98 -8.12
N ASP A 16 14.77 -18.54 -7.17
CA ASP A 16 16.05 -17.94 -7.48
C ASP A 16 17.00 -19.02 -8.05
N PRO A 17 17.60 -18.79 -9.24
CA PRO A 17 18.47 -19.77 -9.88
C PRO A 17 19.80 -19.99 -9.13
N GLU A 18 20.22 -19.06 -8.28
CA GLU A 18 21.48 -19.11 -7.52
C GLU A 18 21.29 -19.66 -6.09
N ASP A 19 20.13 -19.43 -5.46
CA ASP A 19 19.76 -20.04 -4.17
C ASP A 19 18.29 -20.48 -4.18
N GLY A 20 18.05 -21.79 -4.35
CA GLY A 20 16.71 -22.37 -4.37
C GLY A 20 15.88 -22.17 -3.08
N ARG A 21 16.47 -21.62 -2.02
CA ARG A 21 15.74 -21.21 -0.80
C ARG A 21 15.11 -19.82 -0.92
N VAL A 22 15.48 -19.04 -1.93
CA VAL A 22 14.94 -17.70 -2.20
C VAL A 22 13.82 -17.80 -3.23
N THR A 23 12.73 -17.08 -2.97
CA THR A 23 11.65 -16.89 -3.94
C THR A 23 11.58 -15.44 -4.37
N LEU A 24 11.79 -15.19 -5.66
CA LEU A 24 11.61 -13.89 -6.28
C LEU A 24 10.12 -13.67 -6.57
N VAL A 25 9.62 -12.46 -6.28
CA VAL A 25 8.22 -12.08 -6.52
C VAL A 25 8.21 -10.87 -7.44
N HIS A 26 7.56 -11.00 -8.60
CA HIS A 26 7.44 -9.92 -9.58
C HIS A 26 5.99 -9.47 -9.68
N ILE A 27 5.74 -8.16 -9.67
CA ILE A 27 4.41 -7.63 -9.96
C ILE A 27 4.10 -7.76 -11.45
N THR A 28 2.94 -8.29 -11.78
CA THR A 28 2.48 -8.46 -13.17
C THR A 28 1.97 -7.14 -13.74
N ALA A 29 1.68 -7.11 -15.05
CA ALA A 29 1.04 -5.96 -15.67
C ALA A 29 -0.37 -5.70 -15.10
N SER A 30 -1.15 -6.77 -14.88
CA SER A 30 -2.47 -6.68 -14.22
C SER A 30 -2.36 -6.21 -12.78
N GLY A 31 -1.33 -6.66 -12.04
CA GLY A 31 -1.02 -6.17 -10.70
C GLY A 31 -0.75 -4.67 -10.67
N ARG A 32 0.09 -4.16 -11.58
CA ARG A 32 0.34 -2.71 -11.72
C ARG A 32 -0.92 -1.93 -12.07
N ALA A 33 -1.73 -2.45 -12.99
CA ALA A 33 -2.99 -1.81 -13.38
C ALA A 33 -3.99 -1.76 -12.22
N GLN A 34 -4.08 -2.82 -11.41
CA GLN A 34 -4.94 -2.84 -10.22
C GLN A 34 -4.45 -1.86 -9.15
N LEU A 35 -3.14 -1.77 -8.92
CA LEU A 35 -2.56 -0.80 -8.00
C LEU A 35 -2.89 0.64 -8.45
N SER A 36 -2.73 0.95 -9.73
CA SER A 36 -3.08 2.25 -10.30
C SER A 36 -4.57 2.59 -10.13
N ARG A 37 -5.46 1.62 -10.37
CA ARG A 37 -6.90 1.78 -10.12
C ARG A 37 -7.20 2.09 -8.66
N LEU A 38 -6.61 1.34 -7.73
CA LEU A 38 -6.78 1.57 -6.29
C LEU A 38 -6.29 2.96 -5.89
N GLN A 39 -5.10 3.37 -6.34
CA GLN A 39 -4.56 4.70 -6.07
C GLN A 39 -5.47 5.82 -6.58
N THR A 40 -6.08 5.60 -7.76
CA THR A 40 -7.06 6.54 -8.33
C THR A 40 -8.31 6.61 -7.46
N SER A 41 -8.92 5.47 -7.11
CA SER A 41 -10.10 5.42 -6.23
C SER A 41 -9.87 6.07 -4.88
N VAL A 42 -8.70 5.83 -4.27
CA VAL A 42 -8.33 6.45 -2.98
C VAL A 42 -8.20 7.97 -3.14
N ARG A 43 -7.53 8.44 -4.19
CA ARG A 43 -7.38 9.87 -4.47
C ARG A 43 -8.74 10.54 -4.65
N ASP A 44 -9.60 9.95 -5.47
CA ASP A 44 -10.93 10.50 -5.75
C ASP A 44 -11.76 10.57 -4.46
N ARG A 45 -11.69 9.51 -3.64
CA ARG A 45 -12.37 9.51 -2.33
C ARG A 45 -11.86 10.61 -1.40
N VAL A 46 -10.55 10.83 -1.35
CA VAL A 46 -9.97 11.91 -0.53
C VAL A 46 -10.41 13.28 -1.05
N ILE A 47 -10.42 13.49 -2.36
CA ILE A 47 -10.92 14.74 -2.96
C ILE A 47 -12.37 15.01 -2.55
N GLU A 48 -13.24 13.99 -2.62
CA GLU A 48 -14.64 14.15 -2.19
C GLU A 48 -14.76 14.50 -0.70
N LEU A 49 -13.94 13.89 0.16
CA LEU A 49 -13.94 14.21 1.60
C LEU A 49 -13.46 15.63 1.88
N LEU A 50 -12.44 16.11 1.15
CA LEU A 50 -11.91 17.46 1.32
C LEU A 50 -12.93 18.55 0.97
N LYS A 51 -13.88 18.27 0.07
CA LYS A 51 -14.98 19.21 -0.25
C LYS A 51 -15.89 19.52 0.94
N ALA A 52 -15.90 18.68 1.99
CA ALA A 52 -16.66 18.94 3.21
C ALA A 52 -16.01 20.01 4.11
N LEU A 53 -14.76 20.38 3.84
CA LEU A 53 -14.01 21.38 4.60
C LEU A 53 -14.10 22.76 3.93
N SER A 54 -14.08 23.81 4.75
CA SER A 54 -13.94 25.19 4.27
C SER A 54 -12.59 25.37 3.55
N ALA A 55 -12.47 26.40 2.71
CA ALA A 55 -11.20 26.71 2.05
C ALA A 55 -10.06 26.99 3.05
N GLU A 56 -10.39 27.61 4.20
CA GLU A 56 -9.44 27.89 5.28
C GLU A 56 -8.96 26.61 5.97
N ASP A 57 -9.87 25.67 6.25
CA ASP A 57 -9.52 24.38 6.85
C ASP A 57 -8.71 23.52 5.88
N GLN A 58 -9.01 23.56 4.58
CA GLN A 58 -8.21 22.88 3.56
C GLN A 58 -6.77 23.45 3.51
N ALA A 59 -6.62 24.77 3.60
CA ALA A 59 -5.31 25.41 3.68
C ALA A 59 -4.55 25.02 4.95
N THR A 60 -5.25 25.00 6.10
CA THR A 60 -4.68 24.59 7.40
C THR A 60 -4.22 23.14 7.37
N LEU A 61 -5.04 22.23 6.85
CA LEU A 61 -4.68 20.83 6.68
C LEU A 61 -3.49 20.66 5.74
N SER A 62 -3.45 21.41 4.62
CA SER A 62 -2.32 21.38 3.70
C SER A 62 -1.01 21.79 4.38
N LEU A 63 -1.03 22.84 5.20
CA LEU A 63 0.13 23.29 5.97
C LEU A 63 0.58 22.23 6.99
N ALA A 64 -0.35 21.65 7.75
CA ALA A 64 -0.03 20.58 8.69
C ALA A 64 0.60 19.36 7.99
N MET A 65 0.07 18.98 6.83
CA MET A 65 0.58 17.85 6.06
C MET A 65 1.99 18.07 5.51
N ARG A 66 2.43 19.31 5.25
CA ARG A 66 3.83 19.58 4.87
C ARG A 66 4.83 19.14 5.94
N VAL A 67 4.44 19.19 7.21
CA VAL A 67 5.26 18.76 8.34
C VAL A 67 5.07 17.27 8.63
N ALA A 68 3.82 16.79 8.60
CA ALA A 68 3.51 15.42 8.98
C ALA A 68 3.90 14.38 7.92
N ALA A 69 3.75 14.68 6.63
CA ALA A 69 3.97 13.70 5.55
C ALA A 69 5.40 13.11 5.53
N PRO A 70 6.48 13.89 5.68
CA PRO A 70 7.83 13.34 5.77
C PRO A 70 8.02 12.38 6.95
N LEU A 71 7.45 12.70 8.13
CA LEU A 71 7.56 11.88 9.33
C LEU A 71 6.81 10.55 9.15
N ILE A 72 5.60 10.60 8.58
CA ILE A 72 4.83 9.40 8.25
C ILE A 72 5.62 8.55 7.24
N GLY A 73 6.21 9.16 6.22
CA GLY A 73 7.05 8.46 5.25
C GLY A 73 8.26 7.76 5.88
N GLN A 74 8.91 8.40 6.86
CA GLN A 74 9.99 7.77 7.64
C GLN A 74 9.49 6.56 8.43
N LEU A 75 8.33 6.66 9.09
CA LEU A 75 7.73 5.55 9.83
C LEU A 75 7.39 4.38 8.90
N THR A 76 6.89 4.65 7.69
CA THR A 76 6.62 3.60 6.70
C THR A 76 7.90 2.88 6.27
N GLN A 77 8.99 3.62 5.99
CA GLN A 77 10.28 3.01 5.66
C GLN A 77 10.85 2.16 6.80
N VAL A 78 10.67 2.59 8.05
CA VAL A 78 11.08 1.81 9.23
C VAL A 78 10.30 0.50 9.31
N ALA A 79 8.99 0.53 9.04
CA ALA A 79 8.15 -0.66 9.01
C ALA A 79 8.52 -1.63 7.87
N GLU A 80 8.88 -1.11 6.69
CA GLU A 80 9.31 -1.93 5.55
C GLU A 80 10.65 -2.64 5.81
N ARG A 81 11.57 -1.98 6.53
CA ARG A 81 12.87 -2.54 6.92
C ARG A 81 12.77 -3.56 8.06
N ASN A 82 11.75 -3.44 8.91
CA ASN A 82 11.49 -4.35 10.04
C ASN A 82 10.07 -4.91 9.98
N PRO A 83 9.75 -5.73 8.96
CA PRO A 83 8.40 -6.26 8.82
C PRO A 83 8.04 -7.11 10.04
N HIS A 84 7.02 -6.68 10.80
CA HIS A 84 6.53 -7.44 11.95
C HIS A 84 5.92 -8.78 11.48
N PRO A 85 6.27 -9.91 12.12
CA PRO A 85 5.84 -11.24 11.67
C PRO A 85 4.35 -11.58 11.87
N SER A 86 3.47 -10.64 12.26
CA SER A 86 2.09 -10.94 12.68
C SER A 86 0.98 -10.26 11.86
N ALA A 87 1.15 -10.04 10.56
CA ALA A 87 0.05 -9.66 9.66
C ALA A 87 -0.79 -10.85 9.18
N ASP A 88 -0.86 -11.93 9.96
CA ASP A 88 -1.79 -13.05 9.79
C ASP A 88 -2.70 -13.07 11.03
N ARG A 89 -3.78 -12.27 11.02
CA ARG A 89 -4.89 -12.47 11.97
C ARG A 89 -5.99 -13.25 11.26
N PRO A 90 -6.47 -14.35 11.87
CA PRO A 90 -7.55 -15.19 11.33
C PRO A 90 -8.91 -14.48 11.43
N SER A 91 -9.79 -14.84 10.49
CA SER A 91 -11.17 -14.39 10.34
C SER A 91 -11.95 -14.39 11.67
N LEU A 92 -12.48 -13.23 12.04
CA LEU A 92 -13.61 -13.12 12.97
C LEU A 92 -14.85 -12.78 12.14
N ILE A 93 -15.57 -13.82 11.72
CA ILE A 93 -17.01 -13.75 11.45
C ILE A 93 -17.62 -15.01 12.06
N GLY A 94 -18.33 -14.80 13.16
CA GLY A 94 -19.47 -15.61 13.58
C GLY A 94 -20.72 -14.77 13.41
#